data_AF-A0A8J4T169-F1
#
_entry.id   AF-A0A8J4T169-F1
#
_cell.length_a   1.000
_cell.length_b   1.000
_cell.length_c   1.000
_cell.angle_alpha   90.00
_cell.angle_beta   90.00
_cell.angle_gamma   90.00
#
_symmetry.space_group_name_H-M   'P 1'
#
loop_
_entity.id
_entity.type
_entity.pdbx_description
1 polymer ?
#
loop_
_entity_poly.entity_id
_entity_poly.type
_entity_poly.pdbx_seq_one_letter_code
_entity_poly.pdbx_strand_id
1 'polypeptide(L)'
;MESRASLSILVLLFGFSQALYLNQSQDEDITTRILTTNKGSSEVLLEGDILSPRGRNALVCATNNCFWKKSSTGLVEVPFTVSSDFSSSDLTVITSAMASFHSKTCIRFIPRTNETDYISIQNLNG
;
A
#
# COMPACT_ATOMS: atom_id res chain seq x y z
N MET A 1 43.98 16.89 44.29
CA MET A 1 42.62 16.37 43.97
C MET A 1 42.65 15.94 42.52
N GLU A 2 43.15 14.73 42.27
CA GLU A 2 43.29 14.19 40.93
C GLU A 2 41.93 13.71 40.44
N SER A 3 41.38 14.40 39.45
CA SER A 3 40.17 13.97 38.75
C SER A 3 40.52 12.79 37.85
N ARG A 4 40.74 11.62 38.44
CA ARG A 4 40.73 10.33 37.74
C ARG A 4 39.27 9.93 37.49
N ALA A 5 38.54 10.76 36.76
CA ALA A 5 37.35 10.28 36.05
C ALA A 5 37.86 9.22 35.08
N SER A 6 37.68 7.98 35.48
CA SER A 6 38.31 6.79 34.92
C SER A 6 38.11 6.74 33.40
N LEU A 7 39.15 6.41 32.64
CA LEU A 7 39.02 6.11 31.20
C LEU A 7 37.88 5.10 30.95
N SER A 8 37.59 4.24 31.93
CA SER A 8 36.44 3.33 31.94
C SER A 8 35.09 4.03 31.80
N ILE A 9 34.89 5.20 32.40
CA ILE A 9 33.67 6.01 32.28
C ILE A 9 33.59 6.60 30.86
N LEU A 10 34.71 7.06 30.31
CA LEU A 10 34.74 7.60 28.95
C LEU A 10 34.45 6.52 27.89
N VAL A 11 35.00 5.31 28.07
CA VAL A 11 34.74 4.15 27.21
C VAL A 11 33.30 3.65 27.35
N LEU A 12 32.73 3.66 28.55
CA LEU A 12 31.30 3.37 28.77
C LEU A 12 30.41 4.42 28.11
N LEU A 13 30.73 5.71 28.20
CA LEU A 13 29.98 6.77 27.54
C LEU A 13 30.10 6.72 26.00
N PHE A 14 31.28 6.37 25.46
CA PHE A 14 31.47 6.11 24.02
C PHE A 14 30.75 4.83 23.55
N GLY A 15 30.74 3.78 24.37
CA GLY A 15 30.00 2.54 24.10
C GLY A 15 28.48 2.74 24.17
N PHE A 16 27.98 3.53 25.13
CA PHE A 16 26.56 3.90 25.22
C PHE A 16 26.11 4.80 24.08
N SER A 17 26.97 5.73 23.61
CA SER A 17 26.64 6.58 22.47
C SER A 17 26.59 5.83 21.14
N GLN A 18 27.30 4.69 21.00
CA GLN A 18 27.13 3.79 19.85
C GLN A 18 25.98 2.79 20.02
N ALA A 19 25.73 2.27 21.23
CA ALA A 19 24.65 1.31 21.49
C ALA A 19 23.24 1.92 21.42
N LEU A 20 23.11 3.25 21.64
CA LEU A 20 21.85 3.98 21.46
C LEU A 20 21.63 4.46 20.02
N TYR A 21 22.60 4.29 19.13
CA TYR A 21 22.41 4.47 17.69
C TYR A 21 21.97 3.14 17.07
N LEU A 22 20.87 2.56 17.59
CA LEU A 22 20.02 1.74 16.74
C LEU A 22 19.49 2.70 15.67
N ASN A 23 20.20 2.77 14.55
CA ASN A 23 19.70 3.28 13.30
C ASN A 23 18.57 2.35 12.87
N GLN A 24 17.45 2.44 13.57
CA GLN A 24 16.17 1.93 13.13
C GLN A 24 15.95 2.72 11.85
N SER A 25 16.12 2.06 10.70
CA SER A 25 15.80 2.64 9.41
C SER A 25 14.49 3.40 9.58
N GLN A 26 14.47 4.69 9.25
CA GLN A 26 13.23 5.44 9.09
C GLN A 26 12.47 4.84 7.90
N ASP A 27 12.03 3.60 8.02
CA ASP A 27 10.99 3.05 7.20
C ASP A 27 9.71 3.62 7.79
N GLU A 28 9.30 4.77 7.26
CA GLU A 28 8.01 5.33 7.58
C GLU A 28 6.95 4.26 7.34
N ASP A 29 6.13 4.00 8.36
CA ASP A 29 5.05 3.04 8.26
C ASP A 29 4.20 3.32 7.01
N ILE A 30 3.83 2.26 6.29
CA ILE A 30 3.12 2.38 5.02
C ILE A 30 1.82 3.17 5.18
N THR A 31 1.14 3.03 6.32
CA THR A 31 -0.06 3.81 6.65
C THR A 31 0.27 5.29 6.72
N THR A 32 1.38 5.65 7.38
CA THR A 32 1.82 7.05 7.47
C THR A 32 2.09 7.64 6.08
N ARG A 33 2.75 6.88 5.20
CA ARG A 33 3.03 7.29 3.82
C ARG A 33 1.75 7.52 3.01
N ILE A 34 0.76 6.62 3.13
CA ILE A 34 -0.54 6.76 2.46
C ILE A 34 -1.28 8.01 2.98
N LEU A 35 -1.40 8.15 4.30
CA LEU A 35 -2.13 9.27 4.92
C LEU A 35 -1.51 10.63 4.60
N THR A 36 -0.17 10.71 4.56
CA THR A 36 0.53 11.96 4.24
C THR A 36 0.40 12.33 2.77
N THR A 37 0.49 11.36 1.87
CA THR A 37 0.26 11.53 0.42
C THR A 37 -1.16 12.06 0.17
N ASN A 38 -2.16 11.40 0.75
CA ASN A 38 -3.58 11.74 0.52
C ASN A 38 -4.08 12.99 1.25
N LYS A 39 -3.29 13.60 2.14
CA LYS A 39 -3.72 14.72 3.01
C LYS A 39 -4.30 15.91 2.23
N GLY A 40 -3.85 16.13 0.99
CA GLY A 40 -4.29 17.21 0.11
C GLY A 40 -5.31 16.80 -0.96
N SER A 41 -5.86 15.58 -0.89
CA SER A 41 -6.79 15.10 -1.91
C SER A 41 -8.02 16.01 -2.02
N SER A 42 -8.49 16.20 -3.24
CA SER A 42 -9.76 16.88 -3.50
C SER A 42 -11.00 16.03 -3.16
N GLU A 43 -10.78 14.76 -2.83
CA GLU A 43 -11.83 13.80 -2.53
C GLU A 43 -12.13 13.71 -1.04
N VAL A 44 -13.37 13.34 -0.70
CA VAL A 44 -13.74 13.05 0.69
C VAL A 44 -13.35 11.60 1.00
N LEU A 45 -12.29 11.42 1.77
CA LEU A 45 -11.75 10.12 2.14
C LEU A 45 -12.14 9.73 3.57
N LEU A 46 -12.63 8.50 3.74
CA LEU A 46 -12.75 7.79 5.00
C LEU A 46 -11.40 7.16 5.33
N GLU A 47 -10.98 7.24 6.58
CA GLU A 47 -9.70 6.68 7.06
C GLU A 47 -8.45 7.18 6.30
N GLY A 48 -8.61 8.21 5.45
CA GLY A 48 -7.53 8.85 4.69
C GLY A 48 -7.19 8.19 3.36
N ASP A 49 -7.76 7.04 3.01
CA ASP A 49 -7.49 6.34 1.74
C ASP A 49 -8.70 5.63 1.11
N ILE A 50 -9.84 5.60 1.79
CA ILE A 50 -11.08 5.00 1.27
C ILE A 50 -11.99 6.11 0.75
N LEU A 51 -12.32 6.09 -0.54
CA LEU A 51 -13.29 7.06 -1.07
C LEU A 51 -14.65 6.92 -0.36
N SER A 52 -15.19 8.05 0.13
CA SER A 52 -16.51 8.06 0.75
C SER A 52 -17.56 7.45 -0.18
N PRO A 53 -18.44 6.55 0.30
CA PRO A 53 -19.41 5.85 -0.52
C PRO A 53 -20.24 6.77 -1.43
N ARG A 54 -20.00 6.71 -2.73
CA ARG A 54 -20.82 7.40 -3.76
C ARG A 54 -21.88 6.50 -4.40
N GLY A 55 -21.85 5.21 -4.10
CA GLY A 55 -22.68 4.20 -4.72
C GLY A 55 -22.40 2.80 -4.15
N ARG A 56 -22.69 1.76 -4.94
CA ARG A 56 -22.48 0.35 -4.56
C ARG A 56 -21.02 0.09 -4.18
N ASN A 57 -20.78 -0.39 -2.97
CA ASN A 57 -19.47 -0.84 -2.49
C ASN A 57 -19.61 -2.12 -1.66
N ALA A 58 -18.50 -2.67 -1.19
CA ALA A 58 -18.49 -3.87 -0.36
C ALA A 58 -18.75 -3.59 1.13
N LEU A 59 -18.67 -2.34 1.59
CA LEU A 59 -18.92 -1.96 2.98
C LEU A 59 -20.39 -2.14 3.36
N VAL A 60 -21.31 -1.86 2.43
CA VAL A 60 -22.75 -2.08 2.60
C VAL A 60 -23.30 -2.84 1.39
N CYS A 61 -23.53 -4.15 1.56
CA CYS A 61 -23.84 -5.05 0.47
C CYS A 61 -24.98 -6.02 0.78
N ALA A 62 -26.21 -5.52 0.82
CA ALA A 62 -27.39 -6.30 1.22
C ALA A 62 -27.71 -7.48 0.27
N THR A 63 -27.39 -7.37 -1.02
CA THR A 63 -27.76 -8.36 -2.05
C THR A 63 -26.59 -9.22 -2.54
N ASN A 64 -25.42 -9.15 -1.89
CA ASN A 64 -24.17 -9.80 -2.30
C ASN A 64 -23.72 -9.48 -3.73
N ASN A 65 -24.32 -8.48 -4.38
CA ASN A 65 -24.02 -8.12 -5.75
C ASN A 65 -22.85 -7.15 -5.86
N CYS A 66 -22.19 -6.77 -4.77
CA CYS A 66 -21.07 -5.82 -4.74
C CYS A 66 -19.69 -6.48 -4.94
N PHE A 67 -19.62 -7.81 -4.97
CA PHE A 67 -18.37 -8.56 -5.04
C PHE A 67 -18.03 -8.94 -6.48
N TRP A 68 -16.73 -9.11 -6.74
CA TRP A 68 -16.26 -9.76 -7.96
C TRP A 68 -16.76 -11.20 -8.03
N LYS A 69 -17.30 -11.58 -9.19
CA LYS A 69 -17.95 -12.89 -9.35
C LYS A 69 -16.90 -13.99 -9.50
N LYS A 70 -17.12 -15.10 -8.79
CA LYS A 70 -16.38 -16.33 -9.00
C LYS A 70 -16.94 -17.05 -10.22
N SER A 71 -16.08 -17.38 -11.18
CA SER A 71 -16.43 -18.15 -12.37
C SER A 71 -16.73 -19.61 -12.03
N SER A 72 -17.29 -20.34 -12.99
CA SER A 72 -17.52 -21.79 -12.89
C SER A 72 -16.24 -22.60 -12.71
N THR A 73 -15.10 -22.08 -13.17
CA THR A 73 -13.77 -22.70 -12.96
C THR A 73 -13.21 -22.44 -11.56
N GLY A 74 -13.94 -21.68 -10.74
CA GLY A 74 -13.56 -21.36 -9.37
C GLY A 74 -12.55 -20.23 -9.24
N LEU A 75 -12.28 -19.48 -10.31
CA LEU A 75 -11.43 -18.30 -10.31
C LEU A 75 -12.27 -17.03 -10.13
N VAL A 76 -11.66 -15.96 -9.61
CA VAL A 76 -12.26 -14.63 -9.57
C VAL A 76 -11.43 -13.74 -10.50
N GLU A 77 -11.93 -13.53 -11.71
CA GLU A 77 -11.28 -12.68 -12.70
C GLU A 77 -11.63 -11.22 -12.44
N VAL A 78 -10.59 -10.38 -12.33
CA VAL A 78 -10.70 -8.95 -12.05
C VAL A 78 -10.03 -8.20 -13.20
N PRO A 79 -10.81 -7.75 -14.20
CA PRO A 79 -10.27 -6.98 -15.32
C PRO A 79 -9.70 -5.64 -14.84
N PHE A 80 -8.57 -5.21 -15.42
CA PHE A 80 -7.98 -3.92 -15.09
C PHE A 80 -7.40 -3.18 -16.30
N THR A 81 -7.31 -1.86 -16.16
CA THR A 81 -6.56 -0.95 -17.05
C THR A 81 -5.59 -0.11 -16.22
N VAL A 82 -4.47 0.28 -16.83
CA VAL A 82 -3.51 1.22 -16.23
C VAL A 82 -3.30 2.39 -17.17
N SER A 83 -3.37 3.62 -16.65
CA SER A 83 -3.12 4.83 -17.43
C SER A 83 -1.72 4.82 -18.06
N SER A 84 -1.59 5.43 -19.23
CA SER A 84 -0.31 5.68 -19.89
C SER A 84 0.58 6.68 -19.14
N ASP A 85 0.05 7.36 -18.12
CA ASP A 85 0.81 8.32 -17.29
C ASP A 85 1.83 7.62 -16.38
N PHE A 86 1.68 6.31 -16.17
CA PHE A 86 2.60 5.51 -15.37
C PHE A 86 3.84 5.13 -16.19
N SER A 87 5.00 5.20 -15.53
CA SER A 87 6.26 4.75 -16.12
C SER A 87 6.31 3.22 -16.25
N SER A 88 7.24 2.68 -17.04
CA SER A 88 7.47 1.24 -17.13
C SER A 88 7.85 0.61 -15.78
N SER A 89 8.56 1.35 -14.92
CA SER A 89 8.85 0.95 -13.55
C SER A 89 7.59 0.85 -12.71
N ASP A 90 6.69 1.82 -12.80
CA ASP A 90 5.42 1.79 -12.05
C ASP A 90 4.54 0.64 -12.52
N LEU A 91 4.47 0.40 -13.84
CA LEU A 91 3.77 -0.76 -14.40
C LEU A 91 4.31 -2.08 -13.85
N THR A 92 5.64 -2.19 -13.69
CA THR A 92 6.27 -3.38 -13.11
C THR A 92 5.86 -3.57 -11.65
N VAL A 93 5.81 -2.50 -10.87
CA VAL A 93 5.37 -2.53 -9.47
C VAL A 93 3.90 -2.95 -9.37
N ILE A 94 3.02 -2.31 -10.14
CA ILE A 94 1.57 -2.58 -10.15
C ILE A 94 1.30 -4.04 -10.52
N THR A 95 1.90 -4.52 -11.62
CA THR A 95 1.68 -5.89 -12.11
C THR A 95 2.29 -6.94 -11.19
N SER A 96 3.43 -6.66 -10.57
CA SER A 96 4.03 -7.55 -9.55
C SER A 96 3.15 -7.66 -8.30
N ALA A 97 2.59 -6.55 -7.84
CA ALA A 97 1.65 -6.54 -6.72
C ALA A 97 0.40 -7.37 -7.04
N MET A 98 -0.17 -7.23 -8.24
CA MET A 98 -1.29 -8.05 -8.70
C MET A 98 -0.94 -9.55 -8.79
N ALA A 99 0.23 -9.89 -9.33
CA ALA A 99 0.69 -11.27 -9.46
C ALA A 99 0.88 -11.96 -8.11
N SER A 100 1.20 -11.20 -7.05
CA SER A 100 1.38 -11.75 -5.70
C SER A 100 0.13 -12.48 -5.18
N PHE A 101 -1.07 -12.06 -5.61
CA PHE A 101 -2.33 -12.71 -5.25
C PHE A 101 -2.51 -14.09 -5.91
N HIS A 102 -1.93 -14.29 -7.10
CA HIS A 102 -2.24 -15.46 -7.93
C HIS A 102 -1.77 -16.77 -7.30
N SER A 103 -0.66 -16.71 -6.54
CA SER A 103 -0.07 -17.87 -5.86
C SER A 103 -0.80 -18.31 -4.59
N LYS A 104 -1.61 -17.42 -3.99
CA LYS A 104 -2.20 -17.63 -2.65
C LYS A 104 -3.73 -17.64 -2.65
N THR A 105 -4.35 -17.19 -3.74
CA THR A 105 -5.80 -16.99 -3.81
C THR A 105 -6.35 -17.45 -5.16
N CYS A 106 -7.67 -17.45 -5.30
CA CYS A 106 -8.35 -17.66 -6.60
C CYS A 106 -8.49 -16.38 -7.43
N ILE A 107 -7.96 -15.23 -6.98
CA ILE A 107 -8.07 -13.94 -7.67
C ILE A 107 -7.07 -13.88 -8.83
N ARG A 108 -7.54 -13.47 -10.01
CA ARG A 108 -6.75 -13.31 -11.23
C ARG A 108 -7.01 -11.94 -11.82
N PHE A 109 -6.05 -11.04 -11.66
CA PHE A 109 -6.03 -9.77 -12.38
C PHE A 109 -5.68 -10.02 -13.84
N ILE A 110 -6.54 -9.57 -14.76
CA ILE A 110 -6.38 -9.77 -16.20
C ILE A 110 -6.46 -8.42 -16.93
N PRO A 111 -5.68 -8.21 -18.00
CA PRO A 111 -5.87 -7.03 -18.85
C PRO A 111 -7.31 -6.98 -19.36
N ARG A 112 -7.96 -5.83 -19.17
CA ARG A 112 -9.33 -5.63 -19.62
C ARG A 112 -9.42 -5.75 -21.14
N THR A 113 -10.48 -6.38 -21.60
CA THR A 113 -10.92 -6.38 -22.99
C THR A 113 -12.22 -5.57 -23.11
N ASN A 114 -13.38 -6.20 -22.93
CA ASN A 114 -14.71 -5.62 -23.12
C ASN A 114 -15.60 -5.76 -21.87
N GLU A 115 -15.02 -6.12 -20.73
CA GLU A 115 -15.77 -6.33 -19.50
C GLU A 115 -16.38 -5.01 -18.99
N THR A 116 -17.62 -5.08 -18.49
CA THR A 116 -18.36 -3.92 -17.96
C THR A 116 -17.76 -3.42 -16.65
N ASP A 117 -17.55 -4.32 -15.70
CA ASP A 117 -16.94 -4.03 -14.41
C ASP A 117 -15.42 -4.29 -14.50
N TYR A 118 -14.60 -3.28 -14.16
CA TYR A 118 -13.15 -3.36 -14.19
C TYR A 118 -12.53 -2.36 -13.21
N ILE A 119 -11.26 -2.56 -12.85
CA ILE A 119 -10.46 -1.60 -12.09
C ILE A 119 -9.76 -0.67 -13.08
N SER A 120 -9.93 0.64 -12.90
CA SER A 120 -9.16 1.65 -13.65
C SER A 120 -8.12 2.29 -12.73
N ILE A 121 -6.83 2.01 -12.99
CA ILE A 121 -5.71 2.59 -12.24
C ILE A 121 -5.24 3.84 -12.98
N GLN A 122 -5.34 4.99 -12.33
CA GLN A 122 -5.03 6.30 -12.91
C GLN A 122 -4.12 7.10 -11.97
N ASN A 123 -3.32 7.99 -12.55
CA ASN A 123 -2.54 8.97 -11.80
C ASN A 123 -3.38 10.26 -11.70
N LEU A 124 -4.13 10.41 -10.61
CA LEU A 124 -5.01 11.54 -10.35
C LEU A 124 -4.51 12.35 -9.13
N ASN A 125 -5.42 13.00 -8.40
CA ASN A 125 -5.09 13.78 -7.21
C ASN A 125 -5.11 12.89 -5.96
N GLY A 126 -3.92 12.48 -5.52
CA GLY A 126 -3.68 11.69 -4.31
C GLY A 126 -2.18 11.49 -4.16
#